data_AF-A0A6P0V5B6-F1
#
_entry.id   AF-A0A6P0V5B6-F1
#
_cell.length_a   1.000
_cell.length_b   1.000
_cell.length_c   1.000
_cell.angle_alpha   90.00
_cell.angle_beta   90.00
_cell.angle_gamma   90.00
#
_symmetry.space_group_name_H-M   'P 1'
#
loop_
_entity.id
_entity.type
_entity.pdbx_description
1 polymer ?
#
loop_
_entity_poly.entity_id
_entity_poly.type
_entity_poly.pdbx_seq_one_letter_code
_entity_poly.pdbx_strand_id
1 'polypeptide(L)' 'MDNCPCCSDTLLRQVDRNGIYFFCQHCRQKMPTSQRVIDVKQQSLYQTHSVSNHHFQ' A
#
# COMPACT_ATOMS: atom_id res chain seq x y z
N MET A 1 -14.83 2.86 -5.77
CA MET A 1 -14.67 1.45 -5.38
C MET A 1 -13.19 1.26 -5.08
N ASP A 2 -12.87 0.66 -3.95
CA ASP A 2 -11.48 0.35 -3.61
C ASP A 2 -11.11 -0.95 -4.33
N ASN A 3 -10.49 -0.81 -5.49
CA ASN A 3 -10.04 -1.94 -6.30
C ASN A 3 -8.58 -2.25 -5.98
N CYS A 4 -8.25 -3.55 -5.98
CA CYS A 4 -6.89 -4.00 -5.77
C CYS A 4 -6.00 -3.51 -6.94
N PRO A 5 -4.87 -2.84 -6.68
CA PRO A 5 -3.98 -2.40 -7.75
C PRO A 5 -3.27 -3.57 -8.45
N CYS A 6 -3.27 -4.77 -7.85
CA CYS A 6 -2.61 -5.94 -8.40
C CYS A 6 -3.49 -6.75 -9.37
N CYS A 7 -4.81 -6.81 -9.12
CA CYS A 7 -5.73 -7.66 -9.89
C CYS A 7 -7.05 -6.99 -10.28
N SER A 8 -7.23 -5.71 -9.93
CA SER A 8 -8.46 -4.93 -10.15
C SER A 8 -9.72 -5.46 -9.46
N ASP A 9 -9.61 -6.53 -8.66
CA ASP A 9 -10.72 -7.09 -7.89
C ASP A 9 -11.12 -6.18 -6.72
N THR A 10 -12.35 -6.35 -6.22
CA THR A 10 -12.89 -5.53 -5.14
C THR A 10 -12.20 -5.86 -3.83
N LEU A 11 -11.69 -4.83 -3.14
CA LEU A 11 -11.13 -4.99 -1.81
C LEU A 11 -12.23 -5.13 -0.76
N LEU A 12 -12.06 -6.11 0.14
CA LEU A 12 -12.95 -6.27 1.27
C LEU A 12 -12.48 -5.41 2.43
N ARG A 13 -13.41 -4.64 3.00
CA ARG A 13 -13.17 -3.87 4.21
C ARG A 13 -13.31 -4.78 5.42
N GLN A 14 -12.24 -4.96 6.17
CA GLN A 14 -12.20 -5.77 7.38
C GLN A 14 -11.88 -4.91 8.59
N VAL A 15 -12.39 -5.32 9.75
CA VAL A 15 -12.15 -4.65 11.04
C VAL A 15 -11.50 -5.67 11.97
N ASP A 16 -10.36 -5.32 12.55
CA ASP A 16 -9.71 -6.09 13.60
C ASP A 16 -9.43 -5.23 14.84
N ARG A 17 -8.70 -5.80 15.80
CA ARG A 17 -8.32 -5.11 17.05
C ARG A 17 -7.44 -3.87 16.82
N ASN A 18 -6.77 -3.77 15.67
CA ASN A 18 -5.88 -2.67 15.31
C ASN A 18 -6.56 -1.63 14.40
N GLY A 19 -7.80 -1.87 13.98
CA GLY A 19 -8.60 -0.93 13.21
C GLY A 19 -9.15 -1.52 11.92
N ILE A 20 -9.30 -0.66 10.91
CA ILE A 20 -9.96 -1.02 9.64
C ILE A 20 -8.89 -1.14 8.56
N TYR A 21 -8.86 -2.27 7.86
CA TYR A 21 -7.95 -2.51 6.75
C TYR A 21 -8.69 -3.09 5.55
N PHE A 22 -8.05 -3.01 4.39
CA PHE A 22 -8.56 -3.61 3.17
C PHE A 22 -7.82 -4.92 2.90
N PHE A 23 -8.54 -5.94 2.45
CA PHE A 23 -7.98 -7.24 2.11
C PHE A 23 -8.43 -7.66 0.71
N CYS A 24 -7.48 -8.02 -0.14
CA CYS A 24 -7.78 -8.63 -1.42
C CYS A 24 -7.86 -10.15 -1.26
N GLN A 25 -9.00 -10.77 -1.60
CA GLN A 25 -9.14 -12.23 -1.54
C GLN A 25 -8.36 -12.96 -2.64
N HIS A 26 -8.25 -12.37 -3.83
CA HIS A 26 -7.48 -12.93 -4.95
C HIS A 26 -5.98 -12.94 -4.67
N CYS A 27 -5.43 -11.78 -4.29
CA CYS A 27 -4.00 -11.66 -3.97
C CYS A 27 -3.64 -12.20 -2.58
N ARG A 28 -4.65 -12.41 -1.71
CA ARG A 28 -4.52 -12.73 -0.27
C ARG A 28 -3.60 -11.77 0.49
N GLN A 29 -3.67 -10.48 0.15
CA GLN A 29 -2.81 -9.44 0.71
C GLN A 29 -3.63 -8.39 1.44
N LYS A 30 -3.09 -7.94 2.58
CA LYS A 30 -3.60 -6.77 3.31
C LYS A 30 -3.12 -5.51 2.60
N MET A 31 -4.07 -4.72 2.13
CA MET A 31 -3.82 -3.43 1.51
C MET A 31 -3.84 -2.34 2.59
N PRO A 32 -2.79 -1.50 2.66
CA PRO A 32 -2.81 -0.35 3.54
C PRO A 32 -3.97 0.56 3.11
N THR A 33 -4.77 1.02 4.08
CA THR A 33 -5.67 2.14 3.81
C THR A 33 -4.82 3.29 3.32
N SER A 34 -5.15 3.88 2.18
CA SER A 34 -4.60 5.15 1.71
C SER A 34 -5.06 6.28 2.65
N GLN A 35 -4.69 6.19 3.93
CA GLN A 35 -4.57 7.36 4.77
C GLN A 35 -3.54 8.20 4.06
N ARG A 36 -4.01 9.29 3.45
CA ARG A 36 -3.13 10.38 3.02
C ARG A 36 -2.20 10.60 4.18
N VAL A 37 -0.94 10.20 3.99
CA VAL A 37 0.14 10.57 4.89
C VAL A 37 0.07 12.09 4.82
N ILE A 38 -0.52 12.72 5.84
CA ILE A 38 -0.32 14.14 6.02
C ILE A 38 1.16 14.16 6.32
N ASP A 39 1.95 14.54 5.32
CA ASP A 39 3.40 14.59 5.36
C ASP A 39 3.81 15.68 6.36
N VAL A 40 3.57 15.41 7.64
CA VAL A 40 4.17 16.14 8.75
C VAL A 40 5.48 15.41 8.98
N LYS A 41 6.48 15.69 8.14
CA LYS A 41 7.91 15.39 8.33
C LYS A 41 8.21 14.49 9.53
N GLN A 42 8.02 13.19 9.40
CA GLN A 42 8.69 12.23 10.27
C GLN A 42 9.16 11.07 9.39
N GLN A 43 10.30 11.36 8.77
CA GLN A 43 11.23 10.38 8.25
C GLN A 43 11.48 9.31 9.31
N SER A 44 10.87 8.14 9.17
CA SER A 44 11.60 6.88 9.18
C SER A 44 10.65 5.73 8.86
N LEU A 45 11.20 4.76 8.13
CA LEU A 45 10.69 3.42 7.88
C LEU A 45 9.79 3.26 6.64
N TYR A 46 10.41 2.63 5.65
CA TYR A 46 9.88 2.05 4.42
C TYR A 46 9.86 2.93 3.17
N GLN A 47 11.05 3.15 2.59
CA GLN A 47 11.29 2.86 1.15
C GLN A 47 12.78 3.03 0.81
N THR A 48 13.54 1.94 0.88
CA THR A 48 14.76 1.79 0.09
C THR A 48 14.56 0.56 -0.76
N HIS A 49 14.35 0.73 -2.07
CA HIS A 49 14.95 -0.13 -3.09
C HIS A 49 14.85 0.64 -4.41
N SER A 50 15.92 1.40 -4.63
CA SER A 50 16.29 2.20 -5.79
C SER A 50 16.35 1.36 -7.06
N VAL A 51 15.62 1.75 -8.11
CA VAL A 51 15.90 1.31 -9.48
C VAL A 51 17.13 2.09 -9.95
N SER A 52 18.27 1.41 -10.05
CA SER A 52 19.51 2.00 -10.56
C SER A 52 19.43 2.07 -12.09
N ASN A 53 19.06 3.23 -12.64
CA ASN A 53 19.26 3.55 -14.05
C ASN A 53 20.67 4.15 -14.19
N HIS A 54 21.62 3.35 -14.66
CA HIS A 54 22.96 3.85 -14.97
C HIS A 54 22.95 4.50 -16.35
N HIS A 55 23.11 5.81 -16.34
CA HIS A 55 23.45 6.67 -17.48
C HIS A 55 24.95 6.54 -17.77
N PHE A 56 25.34 6.38 -19.04
CA PHE A 56 26.60 6.92 -19.56
C PHE A 56 26.57 7.00 -21.10
N GLN A 57 26.55 8.22 -21.62
CA GLN A 57 27.61 8.79 -22.48
C GLN A 57 27.38 10.29 -22.63
#